data_AF-A0A9E3BFP8-F1
#
_entry.id   AF-A0A9E3BFP8-F1
#
_cell.length_a   1.000
_cell.length_b   1.000
_cell.length_c   1.000
_cell.angle_alpha   90.00
_cell.angle_beta   90.00
_cell.angle_gamma   90.00
#
_symmetry.space_group_name_H-M   'P 1'
#
loop_
_entity.id
_entity.type
_entity.pdbx_description
1 polymer ?
#
loop_
_entity_poly.entity_id
_entity_poly.type
_entity_poly.pdbx_seq_one_letter_code
_entity_poly.pdbx_strand_id
1 'polypeptide(L)'
;VGLTGPILVGSLPEGWTWTIPLHDGTTSVGLVMHEKAFQERRRTESIQEIYTDGIARSQVASDAVASAEMVSALRTEGDYSYLSEILAGPGYFMSGDSAAFLDPLLSSGVHLATYSGMLAAAAISSIFRGEIGEEEAVNFYSTCYREHYLRWMLIVSTFYNQYSGKESYFWEAQRLSTGDLNAADAKLAFTNVVAGIEDLKEANQTELLKEVSTRMRENLSHNPVEGAAEGDDAHATPFSDLIKEEDLRCLPAAMGFHVVTKPRLGIARVEEPALAPA
;
A
#
# COMPACT_ATOMS: atom_id res chain seq x y z
N VAL A 1 9.25 9.55 31.16
CA VAL A 1 8.61 10.36 30.11
C VAL A 1 8.60 9.49 28.87
N GLY A 2 7.44 9.22 28.28
CA GLY A 2 7.32 8.34 27.12
C GLY A 2 8.11 8.86 25.92
N LEU A 3 8.45 7.97 24.99
CA LEU A 3 9.07 8.34 23.72
C LEU A 3 8.14 9.34 22.98
N THR A 4 8.70 10.30 22.25
CA THR A 4 7.93 11.22 21.40
C THR A 4 8.66 11.40 20.09
N GLY A 5 7.94 11.46 18.97
CA GLY A 5 8.55 11.67 17.66
C GLY A 5 7.92 10.84 16.55
N PRO A 6 8.63 10.64 15.43
CA PRO A 6 8.13 9.85 14.31
C PRO A 6 8.07 8.36 14.65
N ILE A 7 7.40 7.59 13.78
CA ILE A 7 7.59 6.14 13.72
C ILE A 7 9.06 5.81 13.47
N LEU A 8 9.58 4.82 14.19
CA LEU A 8 10.90 4.26 13.95
C LEU A 8 10.75 2.85 13.35
N VAL A 9 11.56 2.56 12.34
CA VAL A 9 11.60 1.26 11.67
C VAL A 9 13.04 0.72 11.71
N GLY A 10 13.22 -0.49 12.24
CA GLY A 10 14.52 -1.16 12.30
C GLY A 10 14.53 -2.43 11.45
N SER A 11 15.43 -2.51 10.48
CA SER A 11 15.59 -3.69 9.60
C SER A 11 16.34 -4.81 10.32
N LEU A 12 15.91 -6.05 10.10
CA LEU A 12 16.55 -7.30 10.54
C LEU A 12 16.73 -8.23 9.33
N PRO A 13 17.65 -9.22 9.36
CA PRO A 13 17.80 -10.19 8.27
C PRO A 13 16.50 -10.96 7.95
N GLU A 14 15.69 -11.28 8.96
CA GLU A 14 14.46 -12.04 8.81
C GLU A 14 13.17 -11.20 8.80
N GLY A 15 13.29 -9.87 8.78
CA GLY A 15 12.13 -8.97 8.84
C GLY A 15 12.48 -7.58 9.36
N TRP A 16 11.63 -7.00 10.20
CA TRP A 16 11.82 -5.64 10.71
C TRP A 16 11.00 -5.37 11.97
N THR A 17 11.25 -4.23 12.61
CA THR A 17 10.58 -3.78 13.83
C THR A 17 9.95 -2.42 13.62
N TRP A 18 8.78 -2.19 14.21
CA TRP A 18 8.22 -0.83 14.35
C TRP A 18 8.30 -0.35 15.79
N THR A 19 8.37 0.96 15.97
CA THR A 19 8.21 1.63 17.26
C THR A 19 7.42 2.91 17.05
N ILE A 20 6.20 2.94 17.59
CA ILE A 20 5.24 4.04 17.41
C ILE A 20 4.93 4.64 18.78
N PRO A 21 5.45 5.84 19.09
CA PRO A 21 5.08 6.54 20.30
C PRO A 21 3.60 6.94 20.28
N LEU A 22 2.88 6.71 21.38
CA LEU A 22 1.45 7.02 21.53
C LEU A 22 1.23 8.22 22.46
N HIS A 23 0.06 8.85 22.34
CA HIS A 23 -0.28 10.09 23.03
C HIS A 23 -0.34 9.99 24.56
N ASP A 24 -0.54 8.78 25.11
CA ASP A 24 -0.68 8.50 26.54
C ASP A 24 0.66 8.16 27.22
N GLY A 25 1.77 8.29 26.50
CA GLY A 25 3.11 7.98 26.98
C GLY A 25 3.50 6.51 26.84
N THR A 26 2.63 5.66 26.29
CA THR A 26 2.98 4.29 25.88
C THR A 26 3.60 4.29 24.48
N THR A 27 4.22 3.16 24.11
CA THR A 27 4.82 2.97 22.78
C THR A 27 4.37 1.62 22.24
N SER A 28 3.80 1.60 21.03
CA SER A 28 3.53 0.35 20.32
C SER A 28 4.80 -0.15 19.66
N VAL A 29 5.19 -1.39 19.95
CA VAL A 29 6.41 -2.00 19.43
C VAL A 29 6.09 -3.38 18.88
N GLY A 30 6.39 -3.59 17.60
CA GLY A 30 6.12 -4.85 16.90
C GLY A 30 7.33 -5.38 16.18
N LEU A 31 7.31 -6.69 15.96
CA LEU A 31 8.26 -7.44 15.17
C LEU A 31 7.50 -8.09 14.02
N VAL A 32 7.89 -7.77 12.79
CA VAL A 32 7.40 -8.40 11.56
C VAL A 32 8.47 -9.34 11.05
N MET A 33 8.09 -10.56 10.71
CA MET A 33 9.00 -11.61 10.25
C MET A 33 8.45 -12.28 9.00
N HIS A 34 9.35 -12.83 8.18
CA HIS A 34 8.96 -13.79 7.17
C HIS A 34 8.32 -15.02 7.83
N GLU A 35 7.18 -15.46 7.29
CA GLU A 35 6.36 -16.54 7.86
C GLU A 35 7.19 -17.79 8.17
N LYS A 36 8.03 -18.23 7.24
CA LYS A 36 8.87 -19.43 7.43
C LYS A 36 9.88 -19.30 8.55
N ALA A 37 10.55 -18.16 8.65
CA ALA A 37 11.50 -17.89 9.73
C ALA A 37 10.78 -17.91 11.08
N PHE A 38 9.57 -17.33 11.14
CA PHE A 38 8.72 -17.41 12.32
C PHE A 38 8.32 -18.86 12.65
N GLN A 39 7.81 -19.62 11.68
CA GLN A 39 7.39 -21.02 11.88
C GLN A 39 8.54 -21.93 12.31
N GLU A 40 9.75 -21.75 11.77
CA GLU A 40 10.93 -22.52 12.15
C GLU A 40 11.29 -22.25 13.61
N ARG A 41 11.40 -20.97 14.01
CA ARG A 41 11.69 -20.60 15.41
C ARG A 41 10.62 -21.08 16.38
N ARG A 42 9.34 -21.03 15.98
CA ARG A 42 8.21 -21.49 16.80
C ARG A 42 8.25 -22.98 17.14
N ARG A 43 9.09 -23.78 16.47
CA ARG A 43 9.32 -25.20 16.84
C ARG A 43 10.02 -25.35 18.19
N THR A 44 10.86 -24.39 18.57
CA THR A 44 11.71 -24.48 19.77
C THR A 44 11.56 -23.30 20.73
N GLU A 45 11.06 -22.16 20.26
CA GLU A 45 10.98 -20.92 21.02
C GLU A 45 9.53 -20.46 21.19
N SER A 46 9.21 -19.91 22.35
CA SER A 46 7.96 -19.20 22.64
C SER A 46 7.86 -17.87 21.88
N ILE A 47 6.64 -17.35 21.72
CA ILE A 47 6.39 -16.02 21.12
C ILE A 47 7.16 -14.93 21.89
N GLN A 48 7.24 -15.05 23.22
CA GLN A 48 7.96 -14.11 24.06
C GLN A 48 9.48 -14.13 23.78
N GLU A 49 10.07 -15.32 23.61
CA GLU A 49 11.49 -15.47 23.29
C GLU A 49 11.81 -14.89 21.92
N ILE A 50 11.01 -15.22 20.90
CA ILE A 50 11.16 -14.68 19.54
C ILE A 50 11.07 -13.16 19.52
N TYR A 51 10.05 -12.60 20.17
CA TYR A 51 9.85 -11.16 20.26
C TYR A 51 11.02 -10.48 20.98
N THR A 52 11.39 -10.97 22.16
CA THR A 52 12.43 -10.36 22.98
C THR A 52 13.79 -10.37 22.27
N ASP A 53 14.12 -11.48 21.61
CA ASP A 53 15.32 -11.58 20.79
C ASP A 53 15.29 -10.63 19.57
N GLY A 54 14.17 -10.54 18.86
CA GLY A 54 14.03 -9.62 17.72
C GLY A 54 14.18 -8.15 18.13
N ILE A 55 13.59 -7.75 19.26
CA ILE A 55 13.76 -6.40 19.82
C ILE A 55 15.21 -6.15 20.24
N ALA A 56 15.87 -7.13 20.88
CA ALA A 56 17.26 -7.00 21.31
C ALA A 56 18.25 -6.86 20.13
N ARG A 57 17.97 -7.52 19.00
CA ARG A 57 18.81 -7.44 17.79
C ARG A 57 18.58 -6.18 16.96
N SER A 58 17.43 -5.52 17.10
CA SER A 58 17.16 -4.23 16.48
C SER A 58 17.68 -3.11 17.38
N GLN A 59 18.83 -2.52 17.05
CA GLN A 59 19.40 -1.41 17.84
C GLN A 59 18.38 -0.26 18.03
N VAL A 60 17.62 0.06 16.99
CA VAL A 60 16.58 1.10 17.01
C VAL A 60 15.49 0.77 18.03
N ALA A 61 14.98 -0.46 18.02
CA ALA A 61 13.94 -0.87 18.95
C ALA A 61 14.47 -1.01 20.38
N SER A 62 15.63 -1.65 20.54
CA SER A 62 16.31 -1.86 21.83
C SER A 62 16.59 -0.53 22.54
N ASP A 63 17.13 0.47 21.84
CA ASP A 63 17.37 1.80 22.41
C ASP A 63 16.07 2.50 22.80
N ALA A 64 15.02 2.36 21.99
CA ALA A 64 13.73 2.97 22.25
C ALA A 64 13.03 2.39 23.48
N VAL A 65 13.25 1.11 23.81
CA VAL A 65 12.62 0.42 24.94
C VAL A 65 13.55 0.16 26.13
N ALA A 66 14.80 0.64 26.10
CA ALA A 66 15.81 0.33 27.11
C ALA A 66 15.41 0.64 28.57
N SER A 67 14.50 1.59 28.77
CA SER A 67 13.94 1.97 30.08
C SER A 67 12.43 1.78 30.17
N ALA A 68 11.83 1.07 29.22
CA ALA A 68 10.40 0.83 29.15
C ALA A 68 10.01 -0.46 29.88
N GLU A 69 8.75 -0.52 30.30
CA GLU A 69 8.12 -1.73 30.82
C GLU A 69 7.07 -2.21 29.82
N MET A 70 6.99 -3.53 29.60
CA MET A 70 5.95 -4.13 28.77
C MET A 70 4.62 -4.11 29.51
N VAL A 71 3.67 -3.28 29.04
CA VAL A 71 2.38 -3.06 29.69
C VAL A 71 1.22 -3.86 29.07
N SER A 72 1.49 -4.71 28.07
CA SER A 72 0.48 -5.49 27.35
C SER A 72 0.97 -6.90 27.02
N ALA A 73 0.04 -7.85 26.88
CA ALA A 73 0.34 -9.16 26.31
C ALA A 73 0.71 -9.05 24.81
N LEU A 74 1.59 -9.94 24.36
CA LEU A 74 1.93 -10.06 22.94
C LEU A 74 0.74 -10.60 22.14
N ARG A 75 0.56 -10.06 20.93
CA ARG A 75 -0.39 -10.54 19.92
C ARG A 75 0.37 -10.95 18.68
N THR A 76 -0.17 -11.93 17.96
CA THR A 76 0.39 -12.44 16.71
C THR A 76 -0.67 -12.39 15.64
N GLU A 77 -0.35 -11.79 14.51
CA GLU A 77 -1.18 -11.75 13.32
C GLU A 77 -0.35 -12.30 12.15
N GLY A 78 -1.00 -13.02 11.23
CA GLY A 78 -0.38 -13.65 10.07
C GLY A 78 -1.32 -13.63 8.87
N ASP A 79 -0.84 -14.07 7.71
CA ASP A 79 -1.61 -14.19 6.46
C ASP A 79 -2.38 -12.92 6.06
N TYR A 80 -1.79 -11.76 6.34
CA TYR A 80 -2.47 -10.48 6.19
C TYR A 80 -2.40 -9.91 4.77
N SER A 81 -1.46 -10.34 3.91
CA SER A 81 -1.35 -9.79 2.55
C SER A 81 -2.34 -10.46 1.58
N TYR A 82 -3.37 -9.74 1.14
CA TYR A 82 -4.36 -10.24 0.17
C TYR A 82 -5.07 -9.13 -0.60
N LEU A 83 -5.63 -9.51 -1.75
CA LEU A 83 -6.57 -8.72 -2.55
C LEU A 83 -7.76 -9.61 -2.91
N SER A 84 -8.97 -9.15 -2.59
CA SER A 84 -10.19 -9.86 -3.00
C SER A 84 -10.33 -9.86 -4.52
N GLU A 85 -10.75 -11.01 -5.08
CA GLU A 85 -10.96 -11.12 -6.53
C GLU A 85 -12.07 -10.18 -7.01
N ILE A 86 -13.13 -10.01 -6.21
CA ILE A 86 -14.26 -9.12 -6.47
C ILE A 86 -14.31 -8.07 -5.36
N LEU A 87 -14.21 -6.79 -5.74
CA LEU A 87 -14.17 -5.65 -4.79
C LEU A 87 -15.55 -5.00 -4.60
N ALA A 88 -16.45 -5.16 -5.56
CA ALA A 88 -17.80 -4.63 -5.53
C ALA A 88 -18.71 -5.44 -6.47
N GLY A 89 -20.00 -5.39 -6.23
CA GLY A 89 -21.02 -6.06 -7.03
C GLY A 89 -22.42 -5.53 -6.73
N PRO A 90 -23.48 -6.18 -7.24
CA PRO A 90 -24.85 -5.70 -7.05
C PRO A 90 -25.20 -5.51 -5.57
N GLY A 91 -25.43 -4.27 -5.18
CA GLY A 91 -25.79 -3.88 -3.82
C GLY A 91 -24.64 -3.82 -2.80
N TYR A 92 -23.37 -3.97 -3.19
CA TYR A 92 -22.26 -3.91 -2.22
C TYR A 92 -20.93 -3.38 -2.78
N PHE A 93 -20.14 -2.79 -1.87
CA PHE A 93 -18.75 -2.37 -2.08
C PHE A 93 -17.94 -2.82 -0.85
N MET A 94 -16.78 -3.43 -1.06
CA MET A 94 -15.85 -3.86 0.01
C MET A 94 -14.78 -2.80 0.21
N SER A 95 -14.59 -2.30 1.43
CA SER A 95 -13.65 -1.21 1.75
C SER A 95 -12.68 -1.59 2.86
N GLY A 96 -11.47 -1.03 2.81
CA GLY A 96 -10.37 -1.33 3.72
C GLY A 96 -10.01 -2.81 3.73
N ASP A 97 -9.67 -3.32 4.92
CA ASP A 97 -9.23 -4.70 5.10
C ASP A 97 -10.28 -5.73 4.64
N SER A 98 -11.58 -5.40 4.56
CA SER A 98 -12.55 -6.32 3.96
C SER A 98 -12.26 -6.64 2.49
N ALA A 99 -11.61 -5.71 1.77
CA ALA A 99 -11.26 -5.84 0.36
C ALA A 99 -9.81 -6.26 0.15
N ALA A 100 -8.87 -5.57 0.81
CA ALA A 100 -7.45 -5.79 0.60
C ALA A 100 -6.62 -5.33 1.79
N PHE A 101 -5.52 -6.02 2.04
CA PHE A 101 -4.45 -5.59 2.95
C PHE A 101 -3.11 -5.99 2.33
N LEU A 102 -2.09 -5.15 2.52
CA LEU A 102 -0.77 -5.36 1.92
C LEU A 102 0.26 -5.69 2.99
N ASP A 103 0.83 -4.67 3.62
CA ASP A 103 1.92 -4.79 4.59
C ASP A 103 1.94 -3.52 5.46
N PRO A 104 2.24 -3.62 6.78
CA PRO A 104 2.21 -2.47 7.68
C PRO A 104 3.41 -1.51 7.55
N LEU A 105 4.45 -1.81 6.75
CA LEU A 105 5.72 -1.08 6.67
C LEU A 105 5.55 0.42 6.42
N LEU A 106 4.63 0.79 5.52
CA LEU A 106 4.35 2.19 5.18
C LEU A 106 3.08 2.73 5.83
N SER A 107 2.49 2.00 6.79
CA SER A 107 1.28 2.40 7.51
C SER A 107 0.09 2.75 6.59
N SER A 108 0.00 2.12 5.42
CA SER A 108 -0.98 2.48 4.37
C SER A 108 -2.40 1.96 4.63
N GLY A 109 -2.61 1.03 5.56
CA GLY A 109 -3.91 0.38 5.79
C GLY A 109 -5.06 1.35 6.08
N VAL A 110 -4.86 2.33 6.97
CA VAL A 110 -5.90 3.35 7.28
C VAL A 110 -6.18 4.25 6.09
N HIS A 111 -5.14 4.59 5.31
CA HIS A 111 -5.31 5.34 4.07
C HIS A 111 -6.13 4.52 3.05
N LEU A 112 -5.77 3.26 2.80
CA LEU A 112 -6.52 2.35 1.93
C LEU A 112 -7.99 2.23 2.37
N ALA A 113 -8.26 2.12 3.67
CA ALA A 113 -9.61 2.04 4.21
C ALA A 113 -10.42 3.32 4.00
N THR A 114 -9.81 4.49 4.23
CA THR A 114 -10.51 5.78 4.06
C THR A 114 -10.67 6.16 2.59
N TYR A 115 -9.68 5.88 1.75
CA TYR A 115 -9.74 6.10 0.31
C TYR A 115 -10.82 5.23 -0.35
N SER A 116 -10.82 3.93 -0.09
CA SER A 116 -11.86 3.02 -0.58
C SER A 116 -13.25 3.39 -0.03
N GLY A 117 -13.36 3.76 1.24
CA GLY A 117 -14.59 4.29 1.81
C GLY A 117 -15.11 5.54 1.07
N MET A 118 -14.22 6.47 0.69
CA MET A 118 -14.57 7.65 -0.11
C MET A 118 -15.06 7.27 -1.51
N LEU A 119 -14.37 6.36 -2.20
CA LEU A 119 -14.77 5.88 -3.52
C LEU A 119 -16.15 5.21 -3.48
N ALA A 120 -16.41 4.35 -2.49
CA ALA A 120 -17.68 3.69 -2.31
C ALA A 120 -18.80 4.70 -2.01
N ALA A 121 -18.53 5.68 -1.13
CA ALA A 121 -19.48 6.74 -0.83
C ALA A 121 -19.81 7.60 -2.06
N ALA A 122 -18.83 7.92 -2.91
CA ALA A 122 -19.04 8.64 -4.16
C ALA A 122 -19.90 7.82 -5.13
N ALA A 123 -19.59 6.54 -5.32
CA ALA A 123 -20.33 5.61 -6.15
C ALA A 123 -21.80 5.48 -5.71
N ILE A 124 -22.04 5.12 -4.45
CA ILE A 124 -23.36 4.96 -3.86
C ILE A 124 -24.17 6.26 -3.99
N SER A 125 -23.55 7.40 -3.69
CA SER A 125 -24.22 8.69 -3.74
C SER A 125 -24.65 9.06 -5.16
N SER A 126 -23.83 8.77 -6.17
CA SER A 126 -24.18 9.05 -7.58
C SER A 126 -25.21 8.06 -8.14
N ILE A 127 -25.18 6.79 -7.72
CA ILE A 127 -26.23 5.81 -8.06
C ILE A 127 -27.59 6.29 -7.53
N PHE A 128 -27.68 6.67 -6.24
CA PHE A 128 -28.94 7.12 -5.65
C PHE A 128 -29.51 8.40 -6.26
N ARG A 129 -28.66 9.20 -6.91
CA ARG A 129 -29.07 10.41 -7.63
C ARG A 129 -29.40 10.17 -9.11
N GLY A 130 -29.17 8.96 -9.62
CA GLY A 130 -29.36 8.62 -11.03
C GLY A 130 -28.35 9.31 -11.96
N GLU A 131 -27.19 9.70 -11.44
CA GLU A 131 -26.12 10.35 -12.22
C GLU A 131 -25.29 9.33 -13.02
N ILE A 132 -25.23 8.10 -12.52
CA ILE A 132 -24.46 6.97 -13.08
C ILE A 132 -25.21 5.67 -12.81
N GLY A 133 -25.07 4.67 -13.69
CA GLY A 133 -25.59 3.33 -13.44
C GLY A 133 -24.79 2.56 -12.38
N GLU A 134 -25.41 1.57 -11.74
CA GLU A 134 -24.74 0.72 -10.75
C GLU A 134 -23.56 -0.04 -11.36
N GLU A 135 -23.72 -0.60 -12.56
CA GLU A 135 -22.64 -1.31 -13.28
C GLU A 135 -21.43 -0.40 -13.53
N GLU A 136 -21.67 0.81 -14.03
CA GLU A 136 -20.62 1.80 -14.27
C GLU A 136 -19.89 2.19 -12.97
N ALA A 137 -20.64 2.36 -11.88
CA ALA A 137 -20.10 2.71 -10.57
C ALA A 137 -19.30 1.57 -9.91
N VAL A 138 -19.77 0.32 -10.02
CA VAL A 138 -19.05 -0.87 -9.56
C VAL A 138 -17.74 -1.02 -10.32
N ASN A 139 -17.76 -0.83 -11.64
CA ASN A 139 -16.56 -0.89 -12.45
C ASN A 139 -15.58 0.24 -12.10
N PHE A 140 -16.06 1.49 -11.99
CA PHE A 140 -15.25 2.62 -11.56
C PHE A 140 -14.55 2.34 -10.23
N TYR A 141 -15.31 1.91 -9.21
CA TYR A 141 -14.76 1.60 -7.90
C TYR A 141 -13.68 0.51 -7.95
N SER A 142 -14.00 -0.59 -8.63
CA SER A 142 -13.12 -1.77 -8.69
C SER A 142 -11.81 -1.45 -9.40
N THR A 143 -11.87 -0.69 -10.50
CA THR A 143 -10.67 -0.23 -11.21
C THR A 143 -9.84 0.70 -10.33
N CYS A 144 -10.43 1.78 -9.81
CA CYS A 144 -9.69 2.77 -9.03
C CYS A 144 -9.04 2.16 -7.78
N TYR A 145 -9.74 1.28 -7.07
CA TYR A 145 -9.19 0.70 -5.85
C TYR A 145 -8.12 -0.37 -6.14
N ARG A 146 -8.30 -1.18 -7.19
CA ARG A 146 -7.31 -2.18 -7.62
C ARG A 146 -6.02 -1.52 -8.10
N GLU A 147 -6.11 -0.50 -8.95
CA GLU A 147 -4.97 0.34 -9.37
C GLU A 147 -4.20 0.86 -8.16
N HIS A 148 -4.97 1.40 -7.23
CA HIS A 148 -4.43 2.01 -6.04
C HIS A 148 -3.68 1.02 -5.14
N TYR A 149 -4.25 -0.17 -4.93
CA TYR A 149 -3.61 -1.25 -4.20
C TYR A 149 -2.32 -1.75 -4.88
N LEU A 150 -2.35 -1.97 -6.21
CA LEU A 150 -1.18 -2.41 -6.98
C LEU A 150 -0.02 -1.40 -6.89
N ARG A 151 -0.34 -0.10 -6.83
CA ARG A 151 0.67 0.95 -6.63
C ARG A 151 1.39 0.81 -5.31
N TRP A 152 0.63 0.67 -4.22
CA TRP A 152 1.20 0.41 -2.91
C TRP A 152 2.02 -0.87 -2.87
N MET A 153 1.55 -1.94 -3.53
CA MET A 153 2.29 -3.18 -3.64
C MET A 153 3.66 -2.97 -4.27
N LEU A 154 3.72 -2.25 -5.39
CA LEU A 154 4.99 -1.97 -6.06
C LEU A 154 5.92 -1.12 -5.18
N ILE A 155 5.40 -0.10 -4.49
CA ILE A 155 6.21 0.72 -3.57
C ILE A 155 6.77 -0.16 -2.46
N VAL A 156 5.93 -0.92 -1.77
CA VAL A 156 6.36 -1.81 -0.68
C VAL A 156 7.34 -2.86 -1.18
N SER A 157 7.10 -3.48 -2.34
CA SER A 157 8.01 -4.50 -2.88
C SER A 157 9.39 -3.93 -3.16
N THR A 158 9.49 -2.65 -3.51
CA THR A 158 10.81 -2.02 -3.64
C THR A 158 11.51 -2.05 -2.28
N PHE A 159 10.89 -1.62 -1.18
CA PHE A 159 11.51 -1.64 0.15
C PHE A 159 12.03 -3.01 0.61
N TYR A 160 11.38 -4.09 0.18
CA TYR A 160 11.83 -5.46 0.46
C TYR A 160 12.93 -5.93 -0.50
N ASN A 161 13.00 -5.38 -1.71
CA ASN A 161 14.09 -5.63 -2.64
C ASN A 161 15.32 -4.78 -2.24
N GLN A 162 16.06 -5.26 -1.23
CA GLN A 162 17.27 -4.61 -0.68
C GLN A 162 18.54 -4.84 -1.52
N TYR A 163 18.47 -5.51 -2.67
CA TYR A 163 19.66 -5.86 -3.46
C TYR A 163 20.28 -4.67 -4.25
N SER A 164 19.65 -3.50 -4.30
CA SER A 164 20.09 -2.37 -5.15
C SER A 164 20.56 -1.11 -4.39
N GLY A 165 20.57 -1.12 -3.05
CA GLY A 165 21.02 0.02 -2.25
C GLY A 165 20.02 1.18 -2.14
N LYS A 166 20.33 2.14 -1.25
CA LYS A 166 19.42 3.22 -0.79
C LYS A 166 18.82 4.11 -1.90
N GLU A 167 19.43 4.17 -3.07
CA GLU A 167 19.00 5.01 -4.21
C GLU A 167 17.78 4.41 -4.96
N SER A 168 17.56 3.09 -4.85
CA SER A 168 16.55 2.38 -5.65
C SER A 168 15.11 2.76 -5.31
N TYR A 169 14.81 3.06 -4.03
CA TYR A 169 13.44 3.38 -3.59
C TYR A 169 13.01 4.78 -3.99
N PHE A 170 13.96 5.72 -3.97
CA PHE A 170 13.71 7.08 -4.44
C PHE A 170 13.45 7.09 -5.95
N TRP A 171 14.21 6.30 -6.71
CA TRP A 171 14.04 6.20 -8.16
C TRP A 171 12.70 5.55 -8.55
N GLU A 172 12.26 4.50 -7.86
CA GLU A 172 10.94 3.88 -8.13
C GLU A 172 9.78 4.77 -7.68
N ALA A 173 9.88 5.44 -6.53
CA ALA A 173 8.86 6.41 -6.11
C ALA A 173 8.73 7.60 -7.08
N GLN A 174 9.84 8.03 -7.69
CA GLN A 174 9.84 9.04 -8.75
C GLN A 174 9.12 8.55 -10.01
N ARG A 175 9.26 7.27 -10.39
CA ARG A 175 8.55 6.69 -11.54
C ARG A 175 7.05 6.53 -11.31
N LEU A 176 6.64 6.32 -10.06
CA LEU A 176 5.25 6.15 -9.65
C LEU A 176 4.54 7.45 -9.29
N SER A 177 5.28 8.56 -9.17
CA SER A 177 4.73 9.90 -9.06
C SER A 177 4.50 10.49 -10.45
N THR A 178 3.49 11.35 -10.57
CA THR A 178 3.23 12.04 -11.83
C THR A 178 4.06 13.32 -11.93
N GLY A 179 4.80 13.45 -13.04
CA GLY A 179 5.68 14.58 -13.36
C GLY A 179 7.17 14.22 -13.48
N ASP A 180 7.80 14.70 -14.57
CA ASP A 180 9.27 14.73 -14.72
C ASP A 180 9.87 15.63 -13.65
N LEU A 181 10.24 15.00 -12.54
CA LEU A 181 10.78 15.66 -11.37
C LEU A 181 12.26 15.27 -11.26
N ASN A 182 13.15 16.20 -10.91
CA ASN A 182 14.60 15.96 -10.85
C ASN A 182 14.97 15.03 -9.67
N ALA A 183 16.20 14.53 -9.58
CA ALA A 183 16.64 13.67 -8.47
C ALA A 183 16.47 14.32 -7.06
N ALA A 184 16.44 15.66 -6.97
CA ALA A 184 16.10 16.39 -5.74
C ALA A 184 14.61 16.27 -5.33
N ASP A 185 13.75 15.90 -6.27
CA ASP A 185 12.30 15.81 -6.14
C ASP A 185 11.82 14.36 -5.91
N ALA A 186 12.70 13.36 -6.01
CA ALA A 186 12.37 11.95 -5.73
C ALA A 186 11.89 11.73 -4.27
N LYS A 187 12.44 12.49 -3.33
CA LYS A 187 11.98 12.49 -1.93
C LYS A 187 10.59 13.11 -1.78
N LEU A 188 10.26 14.12 -2.59
CA LEU A 188 8.94 14.73 -2.61
C LEU A 188 7.91 13.82 -3.28
N ALA A 189 8.26 13.17 -4.39
CA ALA A 189 7.49 12.12 -5.04
C ALA A 189 7.17 10.99 -4.05
N PHE A 190 8.19 10.46 -3.38
CA PHE A 190 8.04 9.49 -2.30
C PHE A 190 7.11 9.98 -1.19
N THR A 191 7.31 11.21 -0.72
CA THR A 191 6.48 11.79 0.34
C THR A 191 5.02 11.90 -0.10
N ASN A 192 4.75 12.35 -1.33
CA ASN A 192 3.39 12.49 -1.85
C ASN A 192 2.70 11.14 -2.00
N VAL A 193 3.43 10.14 -2.47
CA VAL A 193 2.95 8.77 -2.62
C VAL A 193 2.65 8.16 -1.25
N VAL A 194 3.59 8.23 -0.30
CA VAL A 194 3.40 7.64 1.03
C VAL A 194 2.38 8.41 1.88
N ALA A 195 2.24 9.72 1.66
CA ALA A 195 1.24 10.54 2.33
C ALA A 195 -0.17 10.42 1.72
N GLY A 196 -0.37 9.62 0.66
CA GLY A 196 -1.68 9.45 0.04
C GLY A 196 -2.15 10.62 -0.82
N ILE A 197 -1.26 11.58 -1.14
CA ILE A 197 -1.58 12.81 -1.88
C ILE A 197 -1.80 12.51 -3.37
N GLU A 198 -1.01 11.58 -3.91
CA GLU A 198 -1.04 11.27 -5.34
C GLU A 198 -2.35 10.58 -5.74
N ASP A 199 -2.90 9.79 -4.84
CA ASP A 199 -4.15 9.06 -4.87
C ASP A 199 -5.34 10.02 -5.04
N LEU A 200 -5.31 11.11 -4.28
CA LEU A 200 -6.32 12.15 -4.33
C LEU A 200 -6.24 12.93 -5.64
N LYS A 201 -5.05 13.09 -6.23
CA LYS A 201 -4.92 13.74 -7.54
C LYS A 201 -5.41 12.83 -8.67
N GLU A 202 -5.03 11.56 -8.65
CA GLU A 202 -5.44 10.55 -9.63
C GLU A 202 -6.95 10.30 -9.63
N ALA A 203 -7.58 10.20 -8.45
CA ALA A 203 -9.03 10.11 -8.34
C ALA A 203 -9.77 11.30 -8.98
N ASN A 204 -9.07 12.43 -9.16
CA ASN A 204 -9.58 13.64 -9.79
C ASN A 204 -9.10 13.83 -11.26
N GLN A 205 -8.21 12.98 -11.81
CA GLN A 205 -7.59 13.17 -13.14
C GLN A 205 -7.30 11.86 -13.89
N THR A 206 -7.93 11.65 -15.06
CA THR A 206 -7.91 10.39 -15.82
C THR A 206 -6.64 10.12 -16.66
N GLU A 207 -5.95 11.16 -17.16
CA GLU A 207 -4.75 10.98 -17.99
C GLU A 207 -3.56 10.41 -17.20
N LEU A 208 -3.46 10.71 -15.90
CA LEU A 208 -2.41 10.21 -15.02
C LEU A 208 -2.47 8.69 -14.80
N LEU A 209 -3.68 8.12 -14.75
CA LEU A 209 -3.91 6.69 -14.51
C LEU A 209 -3.39 5.81 -15.65
N LYS A 210 -3.45 6.28 -16.90
CA LYS A 210 -2.90 5.57 -18.07
C LYS A 210 -1.37 5.48 -18.01
N GLU A 211 -0.72 6.53 -17.55
CA GLU A 211 0.73 6.60 -17.52
C GLU A 211 1.30 5.73 -16.39
N VAL A 212 0.68 5.77 -15.20
CA VAL A 212 1.05 4.92 -14.06
C VAL A 212 0.80 3.44 -14.38
N SER A 213 -0.36 3.09 -14.96
CA SER A 213 -0.65 1.70 -15.37
C SER A 213 0.31 1.18 -16.45
N THR A 214 0.73 2.03 -17.39
CA THR A 214 1.73 1.67 -18.41
C THR A 214 3.10 1.43 -17.77
N ARG A 215 3.54 2.35 -16.91
CA ARG A 215 4.81 2.24 -16.17
C ARG A 215 4.83 1.02 -15.23
N MET A 216 3.69 0.68 -14.62
CA MET A 216 3.53 -0.55 -13.82
C MET A 216 3.70 -1.81 -14.66
N ARG A 217 3.07 -1.89 -15.84
CA ARG A 217 3.24 -3.01 -16.77
C ARG A 217 4.69 -3.13 -17.25
N GLU A 218 5.34 -2.00 -17.54
CA GLU A 218 6.75 -1.96 -17.90
C GLU A 218 7.64 -2.45 -16.75
N ASN A 219 7.35 -2.06 -15.51
CA ASN A 219 8.11 -2.49 -14.34
C ASN A 219 7.98 -3.98 -14.06
N LEU A 220 6.76 -4.50 -14.07
CA LEU A 220 6.49 -5.92 -13.84
C LEU A 220 7.06 -6.82 -14.95
N SER A 221 7.28 -6.28 -16.14
CA SER A 221 7.91 -7.00 -17.25
C SER A 221 9.44 -6.88 -17.30
N HIS A 222 10.04 -5.80 -16.78
CA HIS A 222 11.49 -5.56 -16.84
C HIS A 222 12.25 -5.94 -15.55
N ASN A 223 11.58 -5.87 -14.40
CA ASN A 223 12.08 -6.39 -13.13
C ASN A 223 11.00 -7.32 -12.59
N PRO A 224 11.05 -8.64 -12.89
CA PRO A 224 10.31 -9.58 -12.07
C PRO A 224 10.66 -9.24 -10.61
N VAL A 225 9.65 -9.12 -9.75
CA VAL A 225 9.89 -9.01 -8.31
C VAL A 225 10.43 -10.38 -7.89
N GLU A 226 11.70 -10.63 -8.18
CA GLU A 226 12.46 -11.73 -7.64
C GLU A 226 12.47 -11.48 -6.14
N GLY A 227 11.60 -12.23 -5.45
CA GLY A 227 11.66 -12.33 -4.01
C GLY A 227 13.09 -12.64 -3.61
N ALA A 228 13.53 -12.09 -2.49
CA ALA A 228 14.80 -12.39 -1.87
C ALA A 228 15.06 -13.91 -1.85
N ALA A 229 15.79 -14.38 -2.87
CA ALA A 229 16.13 -15.78 -3.07
C ALA A 229 17.44 -15.88 -3.84
N GLU A 230 18.41 -14.99 -3.57
CA GLU A 230 19.82 -15.35 -3.74
C GLU A 230 20.35 -15.87 -2.42
N GLY A 231 19.90 -17.08 -2.07
CA GLY A 231 20.31 -17.82 -0.90
C GLY A 231 19.43 -19.04 -0.70
N ASP A 232 19.60 -20.08 -1.52
CA ASP A 232 19.10 -21.48 -1.43
C ASP A 232 17.64 -21.77 -1.00
N ASP A 233 16.80 -20.78 -0.72
CA ASP A 233 15.44 -20.94 -0.22
C ASP A 233 14.41 -20.67 -1.33
N ALA A 234 14.19 -21.69 -2.15
CA ALA A 234 13.37 -21.69 -3.36
C ALA A 234 11.84 -21.53 -3.15
N HIS A 235 11.36 -20.96 -2.03
CA HIS A 235 9.97 -21.20 -1.63
C HIS A 235 9.24 -20.05 -0.91
N ALA A 236 9.69 -18.79 -0.97
CA ALA A 236 8.80 -17.66 -0.65
C ALA A 236 7.88 -17.41 -1.85
N THR A 237 6.56 -17.33 -1.65
CA THR A 237 5.62 -16.93 -2.72
C THR A 237 6.02 -15.53 -3.19
N PRO A 238 6.53 -15.36 -4.42
CA PRO A 238 7.00 -14.06 -4.88
C PRO A 238 5.84 -13.05 -4.89
N PHE A 239 6.12 -11.78 -4.61
CA PHE A 239 5.11 -10.72 -4.77
C PHE A 239 4.54 -10.66 -6.20
N SER A 240 5.26 -11.20 -7.20
CA SER A 240 4.74 -11.39 -8.56
C SER A 240 3.53 -12.31 -8.64
N ASP A 241 3.38 -13.27 -7.72
CA ASP A 241 2.23 -14.19 -7.70
C ASP A 241 0.95 -13.53 -7.18
N LEU A 242 1.07 -12.36 -6.52
CA LEU A 242 -0.06 -11.51 -6.12
C LEU A 242 -0.58 -10.64 -7.28
N ILE A 243 0.14 -10.61 -8.40
CA ILE A 243 -0.22 -9.82 -9.59
C ILE A 243 -0.46 -10.79 -10.74
N LYS A 244 -1.71 -11.19 -10.93
CA LYS A 244 -2.08 -11.97 -12.11
C LYS A 244 -2.05 -11.05 -13.32
N GLU A 245 -1.66 -11.57 -14.49
CA GLU A 245 -1.69 -10.79 -15.75
C GLU A 245 -3.09 -10.22 -16.04
N GLU A 246 -4.14 -10.89 -15.54
CA GLU A 246 -5.53 -10.44 -15.55
C GLU A 246 -5.75 -9.15 -14.74
N ASP A 247 -5.07 -8.97 -13.61
CA ASP A 247 -5.14 -7.77 -12.77
C ASP A 247 -4.59 -6.53 -13.49
N LEU A 248 -3.62 -6.73 -14.40
CA LEU A 248 -3.00 -5.69 -15.24
C LEU A 248 -3.80 -5.39 -16.52
N ARG A 249 -4.59 -6.36 -16.99
CA ARG A 249 -5.53 -6.21 -18.13
C ARG A 249 -6.75 -5.40 -17.74
N CYS A 250 -7.10 -5.36 -16.45
CA CYS A 250 -8.21 -4.60 -15.87
C CYS A 250 -7.92 -3.11 -15.62
N LEU A 251 -6.84 -2.57 -16.20
CA LEU A 251 -6.45 -1.16 -16.11
C LEU A 251 -6.83 -0.36 -17.37
N PRO A 252 -8.12 -0.12 -17.68
CA PRO A 252 -8.51 1.02 -18.49
C PRO A 252 -8.66 2.22 -17.56
N ALA A 253 -8.05 3.34 -17.93
CA ALA A 253 -8.27 4.65 -17.33
C ALA A 253 -9.73 4.77 -16.88
N ALA A 254 -9.97 5.00 -15.58
CA ALA A 254 -11.29 5.10 -14.97
C ALA A 254 -12.31 5.68 -15.97
N MET A 255 -13.17 4.81 -16.53
CA MET A 255 -13.83 4.90 -17.84
C MET A 255 -14.49 6.25 -18.16
N GLY A 256 -13.70 7.29 -18.42
CA GLY A 256 -14.19 8.67 -18.51
C GLY A 256 -14.89 9.15 -17.24
N PHE A 257 -14.50 8.70 -16.04
CA PHE A 257 -15.10 9.11 -14.76
C PHE A 257 -14.04 9.58 -13.75
N HIS A 258 -14.41 10.50 -12.86
CA HIS A 258 -13.57 10.97 -11.75
C HIS A 258 -14.42 11.29 -10.51
N VAL A 259 -13.79 11.27 -9.33
CA VAL A 259 -14.42 11.70 -8.08
C VAL A 259 -14.59 13.21 -8.07
N VAL A 260 -15.72 13.70 -7.60
CA VAL A 260 -15.99 15.12 -7.35
C VAL A 260 -16.33 15.30 -5.88
N THR A 261 -15.71 16.28 -5.22
CA THR A 261 -15.94 16.56 -3.79
C THR A 261 -16.77 17.83 -3.56
N LYS A 262 -16.94 18.68 -4.59
CA LYS A 262 -17.68 19.94 -4.53
C LYS A 262 -18.60 20.10 -5.74
N PRO A 263 -19.84 20.61 -5.57
CA PRO A 263 -20.45 21.06 -4.31
C PRO A 263 -20.83 19.91 -3.37
N ARG A 264 -20.79 18.67 -3.85
CA ARG A 264 -21.10 17.45 -3.09
C ARG A 264 -20.25 16.29 -3.59
N LEU A 265 -20.10 15.25 -2.77
CA LEU A 265 -19.41 14.02 -3.14
C LEU A 265 -20.18 13.24 -4.22
N GLY A 266 -19.48 12.78 -5.25
CA GLY A 266 -20.02 11.94 -6.31
C GLY A 266 -18.99 11.54 -7.35
N ILE A 267 -19.46 10.93 -8.43
CA ILE A 267 -18.69 10.61 -9.63
C ILE A 267 -19.22 11.48 -10.79
N ALA A 268 -18.33 12.05 -11.59
CA ALA A 268 -18.69 12.81 -12.79
C ALA A 268 -17.96 12.26 -14.03
N ARG A 269 -18.57 12.46 -15.20
CA ARG A 269 -17.94 12.14 -16.49
C ARG A 269 -16.87 13.17 -16.82
N VAL A 270 -15.80 12.72 -17.44
CA VAL A 270 -14.76 13.58 -18.04
C VAL A 270 -15.34 14.19 -19.31
N GLU A 271 -15.38 15.51 -19.41
CA GLU A 271 -15.75 16.20 -20.66
C GLU A 271 -14.61 16.02 -21.68
N GLU A 272 -14.91 15.50 -22.88
CA GLU A 272 -13.94 15.55 -23.99
C GLU A 272 -13.64 17.01 -24.33
N PRO A 273 -12.37 17.39 -24.58
CA PRO A 273 -12.08 18.72 -25.08
C PRO A 273 -12.81 18.90 -26.41
N ALA A 274 -13.65 19.93 -26.50
CA ALA A 274 -14.34 20.28 -27.74
C ALA A 274 -13.31 20.36 -28.88
N LEU A 275 -13.43 19.48 -29.87
CA LEU A 275 -12.69 19.57 -31.12
C LEU A 275 -12.85 21.01 -31.63
N ALA A 276 -11.75 21.76 -31.63
CA ALA A 276 -11.74 23.10 -32.20
C ALA A 276 -12.24 22.98 -33.65
N PRO A 277 -13.21 23.81 -34.08
CA PRO A 277 -13.68 23.77 -35.46
C PRO A 277 -12.49 24.05 -36.39
N ALA A 278 -12.31 23.14 -37.35
CA ALA A 278 -11.29 23.21 -38.41
C ALA A 278 -11.50 24.42 -39.34
#